data_AF-A0A7V5K6Y9-F1
#
_entry.id   AF-A0A7V5K6Y9-F1
#
_cell.length_a   1.000
_cell.length_b   1.000
_cell.length_c   1.000
_cell.angle_alpha   90.00
_cell.angle_beta   90.00
_cell.angle_gamma   90.00
#
_symmetry.space_group_name_H-M   'P 1'
#
loop_
_entity.id
_entity.type
_entity.pdbx_description
1 polymer ?
#
loop_
_entity_poly.entity_id
_entity_poly.type
_entity_poly.pdbx_seq_one_letter_code
_entity_poly.pdbx_strand_id
1 'polypeptide(L)'
;MNFLKYSSFFLIIIFLLNAVLAQFPEVTVEISVDRMPEKERADLKTLEQKIPYYFEGYEWFENTYGIEIPLKISMFPEAVSTSGFERVFTSRFLITNEAADLRFFEKSFKFAYNSNDPLMHSEMIHSLTSALDFYAYMFIAGELDTYDPLGGNNIYDKARDIATRGQTSQRPSGWKERLRDLEEIQGLRDYRLAKYYYWNAIDNIDQGKPDAVKIAIDEMLKHLDRMFDINARERNTHIFLDVHARDIAEIIRKYGTPEQLDEIILQDPDNEAIYKKLGTQH
;
A
#
# COMPACT_ATOMS: atom_id res chain seq x y z
N MET A 1 -33.68 11.87 40.99
CA MET A 1 -32.28 11.48 41.19
C MET A 1 -31.86 10.23 40.37
N ASN A 2 -32.46 9.99 39.18
CA ASN A 2 -32.15 8.85 38.32
C ASN A 2 -31.72 9.22 36.89
N PHE A 3 -31.78 10.50 36.49
CA PHE A 3 -31.37 10.95 35.15
C PHE A 3 -29.84 10.92 34.94
N LEU A 4 -29.07 11.11 36.02
CA LEU A 4 -27.62 11.05 35.99
C LEU A 4 -27.08 9.61 35.77
N LYS A 5 -27.81 8.57 36.21
CA LYS A 5 -27.38 7.17 36.03
C LYS A 5 -27.50 6.68 34.58
N TYR A 6 -28.52 7.12 33.85
CA TYR A 6 -28.70 6.76 32.43
C TYR A 6 -27.81 7.60 31.51
N SER A 7 -27.50 8.84 31.87
CA SER A 7 -26.57 9.70 31.12
C SER A 7 -25.13 9.14 31.11
N SER A 8 -24.64 8.68 32.27
CA SER A 8 -23.32 8.00 32.33
C SER A 8 -23.29 6.67 31.58
N PHE A 9 -24.39 5.91 31.55
CA PHE A 9 -24.46 4.65 30.80
C PHE A 9 -24.50 4.89 29.28
N PHE A 10 -25.19 5.95 28.84
CA PHE A 10 -25.26 6.33 27.43
C PHE A 10 -23.92 6.88 26.90
N LEU A 11 -23.17 7.64 27.71
CA LEU A 11 -21.80 8.07 27.40
C LEU A 11 -20.80 6.91 27.33
N ILE A 12 -20.97 5.87 28.15
CA ILE A 12 -20.13 4.66 28.08
C ILE A 12 -20.44 3.84 26.82
N ILE A 13 -21.69 3.80 26.37
CA ILE A 13 -22.09 3.08 25.14
C ILE A 13 -21.59 3.80 23.88
N ILE A 14 -21.57 5.14 23.86
CA ILE A 14 -20.99 5.92 22.74
C ILE A 14 -19.47 5.74 22.69
N PHE A 15 -18.79 5.60 23.83
CA PHE A 15 -17.34 5.34 23.87
C PHE A 15 -16.98 3.90 23.42
N LEU A 16 -17.92 2.95 23.53
CA LEU A 16 -17.75 1.55 23.08
C LEU A 16 -18.02 1.34 21.58
N LEU A 17 -18.54 2.35 20.87
CA LEU A 17 -18.79 2.28 19.42
C LEU A 17 -17.63 2.80 18.56
N ASN A 18 -16.56 3.33 19.18
CA ASN A 18 -15.26 3.38 18.52
C ASN A 18 -14.63 1.99 18.59
N ALA A 19 -15.26 1.03 17.91
CA ALA A 19 -14.50 -0.12 17.45
C ALA A 19 -13.42 0.49 16.55
N VAL A 20 -12.18 0.49 17.03
CA VAL A 20 -11.01 0.80 16.23
C VAL A 20 -11.11 -0.14 15.04
N LEU A 21 -11.60 0.37 13.91
CA LEU A 21 -11.61 -0.38 12.67
C LEU A 21 -10.16 -0.48 12.27
N ALA A 22 -9.61 -1.68 12.44
CA ALA A 22 -8.32 -2.04 11.89
C ALA A 22 -8.30 -1.58 10.43
N GLN A 23 -7.35 -0.71 10.06
CA GLN A 23 -7.29 -0.19 8.69
C GLN A 23 -6.86 -1.25 7.67
N PHE A 24 -6.46 -2.41 8.15
CA PHE A 24 -6.09 -3.58 7.36
C PHE A 24 -7.02 -4.76 7.69
N PRO A 25 -8.29 -4.76 7.23
CA PRO A 25 -9.28 -5.75 7.66
C PRO A 25 -9.03 -7.18 7.14
N GLU A 26 -8.18 -7.34 6.12
CA GLU A 26 -7.91 -8.64 5.47
C GLU A 26 -6.43 -8.78 5.10
N VAL A 27 -5.58 -9.08 6.08
CA VAL A 27 -4.15 -9.33 5.82
C VAL A 27 -3.90 -10.81 5.57
N THR A 28 -3.71 -11.17 4.30
CA THR A 28 -3.38 -12.54 3.91
C THR A 28 -1.87 -12.73 3.84
N VAL A 29 -1.35 -13.74 4.56
CA VAL A 29 0.08 -14.04 4.60
C VAL A 29 0.33 -15.46 4.13
N GLU A 30 1.26 -15.61 3.19
CA GLU A 30 1.70 -16.91 2.68
C GLU A 30 3.22 -17.04 2.80
N ILE A 31 3.69 -18.00 3.60
CA ILE A 31 5.11 -18.31 3.78
C ILE A 31 5.39 -19.69 3.19
N SER A 32 6.12 -19.70 2.07
CA SER A 32 6.56 -20.91 1.38
C SER A 32 7.75 -21.57 2.11
N VAL A 33 7.47 -22.51 3.00
CA VAL A 33 8.47 -23.14 3.88
C VAL A 33 9.15 -24.39 3.29
N ASP A 34 8.85 -24.76 2.05
CA ASP A 34 9.28 -26.03 1.44
C ASP A 34 10.81 -26.21 1.39
N ARG A 35 11.55 -25.11 1.35
CA ARG A 35 13.02 -25.08 1.30
C ARG A 35 13.69 -25.05 2.67
N MET A 36 12.91 -24.96 3.75
CA MET A 36 13.43 -24.80 5.11
C MET A 36 13.57 -26.15 5.83
N PRO A 37 14.49 -26.28 6.81
CA PRO A 37 14.54 -27.46 7.67
C PRO A 37 13.30 -27.54 8.57
N GLU A 38 12.92 -28.75 8.99
CA GLU A 38 11.65 -29.06 9.65
C GLU A 38 11.35 -28.16 10.87
N LYS A 39 12.34 -27.95 11.74
CA LYS A 39 12.20 -27.09 12.92
C LYS A 39 11.78 -25.66 12.54
N GLU A 40 12.50 -25.05 11.60
CA GLU A 40 12.22 -23.70 11.14
C GLU A 40 10.89 -23.57 10.39
N ARG A 41 10.40 -24.65 9.76
CA ARG A 41 9.05 -24.63 9.16
C ARG A 41 7.98 -24.35 10.21
N ALA A 42 8.07 -24.96 11.38
CA ALA A 42 7.10 -24.75 12.46
C ALA A 42 7.12 -23.31 12.99
N ASP A 43 8.32 -22.72 13.14
CA ASP A 43 8.44 -21.32 13.53
C ASP A 43 7.83 -20.39 12.48
N LEU A 44 8.16 -20.60 11.20
CA LEU A 44 7.66 -19.79 10.10
C LEU A 44 6.15 -19.92 9.91
N LYS A 45 5.55 -21.09 10.18
CA LYS A 45 4.09 -21.24 10.21
C LYS A 45 3.43 -20.51 11.38
N THR A 46 4.12 -20.41 12.51
CA THR A 46 3.67 -19.53 13.60
C THR A 46 3.75 -18.05 13.19
N LEU A 47 4.80 -17.66 12.45
CA LEU A 47 4.94 -16.30 11.93
C LEU A 47 3.83 -15.94 10.93
N GLU A 48 3.52 -16.86 10.00
CA GLU A 48 2.43 -16.74 9.03
C GLU A 48 1.10 -16.40 9.70
N GLN A 49 0.83 -16.99 10.87
CA GLN A 49 -0.38 -16.72 11.66
C GLN A 49 -0.29 -15.42 12.48
N LYS A 50 0.91 -14.98 12.90
CA LYS A 50 1.08 -13.80 13.76
C LYS A 50 1.05 -12.48 12.99
N ILE A 51 1.51 -12.46 11.75
CA ILE A 51 1.58 -11.22 10.95
C ILE A 51 0.19 -10.57 10.73
N PRO A 52 -0.88 -11.30 10.38
CA PRO A 52 -2.20 -10.67 10.20
C PRO A 52 -2.66 -9.92 11.44
N TYR A 53 -2.61 -10.57 12.62
CA TYR A 53 -2.95 -9.94 13.90
C TYR A 53 -2.09 -8.73 14.26
N TYR A 54 -0.84 -8.68 13.77
CA TYR A 54 0.04 -7.54 13.99
C TYR A 54 -0.45 -6.30 13.22
N PHE A 55 -0.91 -6.47 11.98
CA PHE A 55 -1.48 -5.37 11.20
C PHE A 55 -2.89 -5.00 11.67
N GLU A 56 -3.72 -6.00 11.92
CA GLU A 56 -5.13 -5.84 12.30
C GLU A 56 -5.28 -5.29 13.73
N GLY A 57 -4.35 -5.61 14.63
CA GLY A 57 -4.44 -5.25 16.05
C GLY A 57 -3.95 -3.85 16.40
N TYR A 58 -3.61 -3.01 15.41
CA TYR A 58 -2.97 -1.72 15.63
C TYR A 58 -3.70 -0.57 14.93
N GLU A 59 -3.75 0.58 15.60
CA GLU A 59 -4.27 1.82 15.04
C GLU A 59 -3.14 2.60 14.37
N TRP A 60 -3.07 2.53 13.04
CA TRP A 60 -1.93 3.05 12.29
C TRP A 60 -1.98 4.58 12.08
N PHE A 61 -3.19 5.11 11.92
CA PHE A 61 -3.46 6.52 11.73
C PHE A 61 -4.91 6.85 12.10
N GLU A 62 -5.20 8.14 12.25
CA GLU A 62 -6.58 8.60 12.44
C GLU A 62 -7.37 8.40 11.13
N ASN A 63 -8.19 7.35 11.11
CA ASN A 63 -8.92 6.94 9.91
C ASN A 63 -10.25 7.71 9.75
N THR A 64 -10.16 8.99 9.39
CA THR A 64 -11.35 9.85 9.19
C THR A 64 -12.21 9.47 7.98
N TYR A 65 -11.60 8.84 6.97
CA TYR A 65 -12.24 8.49 5.71
C TYR A 65 -12.85 7.09 5.68
N GLY A 66 -12.64 6.28 6.72
CA GLY A 66 -13.06 4.87 6.72
C GLY A 66 -12.28 4.03 5.71
N ILE A 67 -11.01 4.37 5.49
CA ILE A 67 -10.09 3.67 4.58
C ILE A 67 -9.85 2.24 5.07
N GLU A 68 -9.98 1.30 4.15
CA GLU A 68 -9.66 -0.11 4.34
C GLU A 68 -8.64 -0.53 3.29
N ILE A 69 -7.56 -1.18 3.73
CA ILE A 69 -6.44 -1.56 2.87
C ILE A 69 -6.21 -3.07 3.03
N PRO A 70 -6.85 -3.93 2.23
CA PRO A 70 -6.51 -5.34 2.21
C PRO A 70 -5.06 -5.54 1.74
N LEU A 71 -4.34 -6.46 2.37
CA LEU A 71 -2.92 -6.72 2.05
C LEU A 71 -2.69 -8.19 1.76
N LYS A 72 -1.81 -8.44 0.79
CA LYS A 72 -1.23 -9.76 0.54
C LYS A 72 0.28 -9.73 0.75
N ILE A 73 0.76 -10.56 1.66
CA ILE A 73 2.17 -10.73 1.98
C ILE A 73 2.61 -12.13 1.57
N SER A 74 3.64 -12.23 0.76
CA SER A 74 4.26 -13.50 0.36
C SER A 74 5.73 -13.53 0.74
N MET A 75 6.13 -14.58 1.46
CA MET A 75 7.51 -14.79 1.88
C MET A 75 8.03 -16.12 1.34
N PHE A 76 9.25 -16.10 0.81
CA PHE A 76 9.96 -17.29 0.36
C PHE A 76 11.30 -17.40 1.10
N PRO A 77 11.31 -17.95 2.32
CA PRO A 77 12.54 -18.17 3.07
C PRO A 77 13.51 -19.08 2.32
N GLU A 78 14.78 -18.69 2.29
CA GLU A 78 15.84 -19.38 1.53
C GLU A 78 16.99 -19.83 2.42
N ALA A 79 17.21 -19.15 3.54
CA ALA A 79 18.24 -19.51 4.50
C ALA A 79 17.86 -19.07 5.92
N VAL A 80 18.44 -19.76 6.89
CA VAL A 80 18.47 -19.35 8.29
C VAL A 80 19.92 -19.37 8.77
N SER A 81 20.33 -18.34 9.50
CA SER A 81 21.56 -18.36 10.29
C SER A 81 21.21 -18.25 11.76
N THR A 82 21.98 -18.96 12.59
CA THR A 82 21.83 -18.90 14.05
C THR A 82 23.08 -18.25 14.62
N SER A 83 22.89 -17.16 15.38
CA SER A 83 23.97 -16.49 16.10
C SER A 83 23.54 -16.35 17.56
N GLY A 84 24.11 -17.19 18.43
CA GLY A 84 23.67 -17.31 19.82
C GLY A 84 22.22 -17.79 19.90
N PHE A 85 21.35 -17.00 20.53
CA PHE A 85 19.92 -17.31 20.67
C PHE A 85 19.05 -16.73 19.54
N GLU A 86 19.62 -15.90 18.67
CA GLU A 86 18.88 -15.26 17.58
C GLU A 86 18.95 -16.09 16.31
N ARG A 87 17.78 -16.27 15.68
CA ARG A 87 17.63 -16.87 14.36
C ARG A 87 17.33 -15.78 13.36
N VAL A 88 18.19 -15.64 12.37
CA VAL A 88 18.07 -14.64 11.31
C VAL A 88 17.72 -15.36 10.02
N PHE A 89 16.52 -15.09 9.51
CA PHE A 89 16.03 -15.62 8.25
C PHE A 89 16.44 -14.68 7.11
N THR A 90 16.76 -15.26 5.97
CA THR A 90 16.84 -14.55 4.68
C THR A 90 15.73 -15.08 3.79
N SER A 91 14.89 -14.17 3.29
CA SER A 91 13.70 -14.48 2.51
C SER A 91 13.59 -13.53 1.33
N ARG A 92 13.01 -13.99 0.22
CA ARG A 92 12.36 -13.05 -0.69
C ARG A 92 11.04 -12.60 -0.05
N PHE A 93 10.69 -11.34 -0.21
CA PHE A 93 9.49 -10.74 0.40
C PHE A 93 8.75 -9.94 -0.66
N LEU A 94 7.44 -10.16 -0.77
CA LEU A 94 6.53 -9.39 -1.60
C LEU A 94 5.35 -8.95 -0.74
N ILE A 95 5.01 -7.68 -0.79
CA ILE A 95 3.78 -7.15 -0.22
C ILE A 95 3.04 -6.33 -1.27
N THR A 96 1.73 -6.55 -1.39
CA THR A 96 0.85 -5.85 -2.32
C THR A 96 -0.45 -5.45 -1.63
N ASN A 97 -1.10 -4.41 -2.14
CA ASN A 97 -2.54 -4.22 -1.90
C ASN A 97 -3.35 -5.20 -2.78
N GLU A 98 -4.68 -5.15 -2.63
CA GLU A 98 -5.60 -6.02 -3.38
C GLU A 98 -5.47 -5.89 -4.91
N ALA A 99 -5.47 -4.65 -5.42
CA ALA A 99 -5.33 -4.37 -6.85
C ALA A 99 -3.91 -4.69 -7.39
N ALA A 100 -2.92 -4.80 -6.50
CA ALA A 100 -1.50 -4.97 -6.81
C ALA A 100 -0.87 -3.85 -7.66
N ASP A 101 -1.49 -2.66 -7.69
CA ASP A 101 -0.95 -1.44 -8.28
C ASP A 101 0.12 -0.80 -7.38
N LEU A 102 0.03 -1.00 -6.05
CA LEU A 102 1.08 -0.72 -5.10
C LEU A 102 1.72 -2.02 -4.62
N ARG A 103 3.01 -2.19 -4.92
CA ARG A 103 3.74 -3.43 -4.62
C ARG A 103 5.22 -3.21 -4.34
N PHE A 104 5.70 -3.85 -3.28
CA PHE A 104 7.10 -3.79 -2.86
C PHE A 104 7.69 -5.19 -2.84
N PHE A 105 8.85 -5.35 -3.48
CA PHE A 105 9.55 -6.62 -3.57
C PHE A 105 10.99 -6.49 -3.08
N GLU A 106 11.32 -7.24 -2.03
CA GLU A 106 12.69 -7.40 -1.57
C GLU A 106 13.27 -8.74 -2.02
N LYS A 107 14.38 -8.67 -2.75
CA LYS A 107 15.15 -9.86 -3.15
C LYS A 107 15.83 -10.57 -1.98
N SER A 108 16.10 -9.85 -0.90
CA SER A 108 16.82 -10.36 0.27
C SER A 108 16.38 -9.63 1.53
N PHE A 109 15.19 -9.98 2.03
CA PHE A 109 14.69 -9.55 3.32
C PHE A 109 15.35 -10.36 4.44
N LYS A 110 16.13 -9.71 5.29
CA LYS A 110 16.82 -10.34 6.43
C LYS A 110 16.18 -9.92 7.74
N PHE A 111 15.68 -10.87 8.51
CA PHE A 111 14.96 -10.58 9.75
C PHE A 111 15.23 -11.60 10.85
N ALA A 112 15.40 -11.10 12.07
CA ALA A 112 15.41 -11.91 13.27
C ALA A 112 13.99 -12.32 13.66
N TYR A 113 13.80 -13.60 14.01
CA TYR A 113 12.53 -14.11 14.49
C TYR A 113 12.69 -15.33 15.39
N ASN A 114 11.88 -15.38 16.46
CA ASN A 114 11.73 -16.55 17.31
C ASN A 114 10.23 -16.78 17.58
N SER A 115 9.77 -18.03 17.48
CA SER A 115 8.35 -18.37 17.62
C SER A 115 7.78 -18.05 19.00
N ASN A 116 8.62 -18.08 20.03
CA ASN A 116 8.24 -17.72 21.40
C ASN A 116 8.07 -16.20 21.60
N ASP A 117 8.64 -15.38 20.74
CA ASP A 117 8.58 -13.92 20.88
C ASP A 117 7.26 -13.40 20.29
N PRO A 118 6.55 -12.50 20.99
CA PRO A 118 5.41 -11.81 20.42
C PRO A 118 5.86 -10.79 19.36
N LEU A 119 5.03 -10.54 18.35
CA LEU A 119 5.21 -9.38 17.48
C LEU A 119 4.58 -8.17 18.19
N MET A 120 5.38 -7.14 18.44
CA MET A 120 4.93 -5.94 19.15
C MET A 120 5.51 -4.69 18.49
N HIS A 121 4.68 -3.65 18.39
CA HIS A 121 5.13 -2.32 18.00
C HIS A 121 6.09 -1.76 19.06
N SER A 122 7.13 -1.11 18.60
CA SER A 122 8.20 -0.63 19.47
C SER A 122 8.90 0.56 18.80
N GLU A 123 9.28 1.55 19.61
CA GLU A 123 10.15 2.62 19.15
C GLU A 123 11.56 2.12 18.80
N MET A 124 12.03 1.04 19.43
CA MET A 124 13.31 0.43 19.05
C MET A 124 13.19 -0.33 17.73
N ILE A 125 14.12 -0.08 16.81
CA ILE A 125 14.15 -0.76 15.51
C ILE A 125 14.38 -2.25 15.68
N HIS A 126 13.46 -3.03 15.12
CA HIS A 126 13.55 -4.48 14.99
C HIS A 126 13.41 -4.87 13.51
N SER A 127 14.22 -5.83 13.06
CA SER A 127 14.36 -6.14 11.62
C SER A 127 13.10 -6.69 10.94
N LEU A 128 12.16 -7.25 11.72
CA LEU A 128 10.89 -7.77 11.20
C LEU A 128 9.79 -6.72 11.36
N THR A 129 9.40 -6.44 12.60
CA THR A 129 8.26 -5.59 12.96
C THR A 129 8.41 -4.16 12.45
N SER A 130 9.60 -3.54 12.55
CA SER A 130 9.80 -2.21 11.97
C SER A 130 9.74 -2.20 10.44
N ALA A 131 10.11 -3.30 9.77
CA ALA A 131 9.95 -3.40 8.31
C ALA A 131 8.47 -3.55 7.94
N LEU A 132 7.69 -4.29 8.73
CA LEU A 132 6.22 -4.34 8.58
C LEU A 132 5.60 -2.96 8.81
N ASP A 133 6.02 -2.23 9.85
CA ASP A 133 5.56 -0.86 10.12
C ASP A 133 5.88 0.09 8.97
N PHE A 134 7.09 0.00 8.42
CA PHE A 134 7.50 0.76 7.25
C PHE A 134 6.53 0.52 6.08
N TYR A 135 6.25 -0.75 5.76
CA TYR A 135 5.36 -1.06 4.64
C TYR A 135 3.90 -0.67 4.91
N ALA A 136 3.40 -0.84 6.13
CA ALA A 136 2.07 -0.36 6.51
C ALA A 136 1.93 1.14 6.21
N TYR A 137 2.89 1.96 6.62
CA TYR A 137 2.89 3.39 6.32
C TYR A 137 3.04 3.70 4.83
N MET A 138 3.83 2.92 4.07
CA MET A 138 3.90 3.07 2.61
C MET A 138 2.53 2.85 1.94
N PHE A 139 1.79 1.83 2.36
CA PHE A 139 0.44 1.55 1.84
C PHE A 139 -0.57 2.63 2.25
N ILE A 140 -0.60 3.02 3.52
CA ILE A 140 -1.49 4.07 4.01
C ILE A 140 -1.23 5.39 3.30
N ALA A 141 0.03 5.76 3.09
CA ALA A 141 0.38 7.00 2.40
C ALA A 141 -0.09 6.97 0.94
N GLY A 142 0.14 5.86 0.23
CA GLY A 142 -0.31 5.68 -1.15
C GLY A 142 -1.83 5.59 -1.30
N GLU A 143 -2.55 5.21 -0.24
CA GLU A 143 -4.01 5.23 -0.19
C GLU A 143 -4.54 6.64 0.11
N LEU A 144 -3.98 7.35 1.09
CA LEU A 144 -4.38 8.74 1.38
C LEU A 144 -4.19 9.69 0.18
N ASP A 145 -3.24 9.38 -0.70
CA ASP A 145 -3.05 10.12 -1.96
C ASP A 145 -4.25 9.99 -2.93
N THR A 146 -5.14 9.00 -2.76
CA THR A 146 -6.36 8.85 -3.59
C THR A 146 -7.52 9.70 -3.07
N TYR A 147 -7.49 10.07 -1.78
CA TYR A 147 -8.52 10.87 -1.12
C TYR A 147 -8.21 12.37 -1.16
N ASP A 148 -6.94 12.73 -0.99
CA ASP A 148 -6.48 14.11 -1.01
C ASP A 148 -5.21 14.24 -1.88
N PRO A 149 -5.06 15.32 -2.67
CA PRO A 149 -3.87 15.53 -3.48
C PRO A 149 -2.59 15.55 -2.62
N LEU A 150 -1.75 14.50 -2.77
CA LEU A 150 -0.54 14.29 -1.98
C LEU A 150 -0.79 14.12 -0.46
N GLY A 151 -2.00 13.68 -0.07
CA GLY A 151 -2.42 13.51 1.32
C GLY A 151 -1.53 12.58 2.14
N GLY A 152 -0.82 11.65 1.49
CA GLY A 152 0.06 10.69 2.14
C GLY A 152 1.37 11.26 2.70
N ASN A 153 1.72 12.52 2.43
CA ASN A 153 3.04 13.08 2.79
C ASN A 153 3.42 12.89 4.27
N ASN A 154 2.51 13.18 5.19
CA ASN A 154 2.77 13.04 6.63
C ASN A 154 3.00 11.57 7.03
N ILE A 155 2.39 10.63 6.32
CA ILE A 155 2.55 9.19 6.58
C ILE A 155 3.83 8.66 5.95
N TYR A 156 4.21 9.12 4.76
CA TYR A 156 5.54 8.85 4.21
C TYR A 156 6.65 9.34 5.15
N ASP A 157 6.45 10.47 5.84
CA ASP A 157 7.42 10.97 6.81
C ASP A 157 7.60 10.01 8.01
N LYS A 158 6.54 9.34 8.47
CA LYS A 158 6.63 8.26 9.47
C LYS A 158 7.45 7.07 8.96
N ALA A 159 7.21 6.64 7.72
CA ALA A 159 7.97 5.57 7.09
C ALA A 159 9.46 5.96 6.93
N ARG A 160 9.75 7.22 6.58
CA ARG A 160 11.12 7.74 6.46
C ARG A 160 11.86 7.70 7.78
N ASP A 161 11.21 8.11 8.88
CA ASP A 161 11.82 8.04 10.22
C ASP A 161 12.26 6.61 10.55
N ILE A 162 11.38 5.63 10.34
CA ILE A 162 11.70 4.21 10.57
C ILE A 162 12.88 3.78 9.71
N ALA A 163 12.86 4.07 8.41
CA ALA A 163 13.92 3.67 7.50
C ALA A 163 15.28 4.30 7.87
N THR A 164 15.26 5.59 8.25
CA THR A 164 16.46 6.33 8.66
C THR A 164 17.07 5.76 9.94
N ARG A 165 16.26 5.50 10.97
CA ARG A 165 16.71 4.83 12.20
C ARG A 165 17.14 3.39 11.92
N GLY A 166 16.52 2.74 10.94
CA GLY A 166 16.88 1.42 10.43
C GLY A 166 18.31 1.33 9.93
N GLN A 167 18.78 2.34 9.19
CA GLN A 167 20.13 2.39 8.64
C GLN A 167 21.23 2.43 9.72
N THR A 168 20.93 2.95 10.91
CA THR A 168 21.88 3.03 12.04
C THR A 168 21.63 1.96 13.11
N SER A 169 20.67 1.06 12.88
CA SER A 169 20.33 -0.03 13.80
C SER A 169 21.37 -1.16 13.80
N GLN A 170 21.23 -2.11 14.74
CA GLN A 170 22.07 -3.30 14.80
C GLN A 170 21.96 -4.18 13.52
N ARG A 171 20.86 -4.04 12.76
CA ARG A 171 20.58 -4.80 11.54
C ARG A 171 20.25 -3.85 10.38
N PRO A 172 21.26 -3.21 9.78
CA PRO A 172 21.04 -2.18 8.77
C PRO A 172 20.64 -2.72 7.38
N SER A 173 20.72 -4.04 7.16
CA SER A 173 20.45 -4.66 5.86
C SER A 173 19.05 -4.36 5.33
N GLY A 174 18.94 -3.89 4.08
CA GLY A 174 17.68 -3.58 3.40
C GLY A 174 17.13 -2.19 3.67
N TRP A 175 17.57 -1.50 4.73
CA TRP A 175 17.02 -0.18 5.07
C TRP A 175 17.39 0.92 4.08
N LYS A 176 18.55 0.81 3.41
CA LYS A 176 18.93 1.73 2.34
C LYS A 176 18.02 1.59 1.13
N GLU A 177 17.69 0.36 0.76
CA GLU A 177 16.79 0.05 -0.33
C GLU A 177 15.37 0.54 -0.02
N ARG A 178 14.85 0.24 1.19
CA ARG A 178 13.53 0.75 1.63
C ARG A 178 13.44 2.27 1.61
N LEU A 179 14.48 2.97 2.12
CA LEU A 179 14.50 4.44 2.08
C LEU A 179 14.49 4.96 0.63
N ARG A 180 15.25 4.33 -0.27
CA ARG A 180 15.24 4.70 -1.69
C ARG A 180 13.87 4.48 -2.33
N ASP A 181 13.24 3.34 -2.08
CA ASP A 181 11.91 3.03 -2.62
C ASP A 181 10.85 4.04 -2.13
N LEU A 182 10.96 4.49 -0.87
CA LEU A 182 10.15 5.58 -0.31
C LEU A 182 10.42 6.91 -1.01
N GLU A 183 11.68 7.31 -1.12
CA GLU A 183 12.07 8.58 -1.74
C GLU A 183 11.65 8.65 -3.21
N GLU A 184 11.73 7.52 -3.92
CA GLU A 184 11.24 7.37 -5.29
C GLU A 184 9.73 7.62 -5.35
N ILE A 185 8.91 6.84 -4.64
CA ILE A 185 7.45 6.98 -4.69
C ILE A 185 7.00 8.37 -4.23
N GLN A 186 7.54 8.88 -3.12
CA GLN A 186 7.14 10.19 -2.61
C GLN A 186 7.54 11.33 -3.57
N GLY A 187 8.67 11.18 -4.25
CA GLY A 187 9.18 12.14 -5.24
C GLY A 187 8.44 12.11 -6.58
N LEU A 188 7.71 11.03 -6.89
CA LEU A 188 6.88 10.90 -8.08
C LEU A 188 5.56 11.68 -7.97
N ARG A 189 5.68 13.01 -7.86
CA ARG A 189 4.56 13.92 -7.62
C ARG A 189 3.45 13.80 -8.69
N ASP A 190 3.82 13.79 -9.97
CA ASP A 190 2.84 13.74 -11.05
C ASP A 190 2.14 12.37 -11.14
N TYR A 191 2.84 11.25 -10.89
CA TYR A 191 2.20 9.93 -10.73
C TYR A 191 1.16 9.93 -9.60
N ARG A 192 1.52 10.46 -8.43
CA ARG A 192 0.60 10.52 -7.27
C ARG A 192 -0.65 11.35 -7.60
N LEU A 193 -0.50 12.43 -8.36
CA LEU A 193 -1.63 13.25 -8.80
C LEU A 193 -2.45 12.59 -9.92
N ALA A 194 -1.81 11.90 -10.86
CA ALA A 194 -2.54 11.11 -11.86
C ALA A 194 -3.41 10.05 -11.18
N LYS A 195 -2.85 9.32 -10.20
CA LYS A 195 -3.60 8.35 -9.37
C LYS A 195 -4.76 9.03 -8.62
N TYR A 196 -4.54 10.19 -8.02
CA TYR A 196 -5.61 10.98 -7.37
C TYR A 196 -6.75 11.29 -8.35
N TYR A 197 -6.44 11.82 -9.53
CA TYR A 197 -7.47 12.21 -10.49
C TYR A 197 -8.21 11.02 -11.11
N TYR A 198 -7.55 9.87 -11.24
CA TYR A 198 -8.23 8.61 -11.58
C TYR A 198 -9.32 8.26 -10.55
N TRP A 199 -8.98 8.25 -9.25
CA TRP A 199 -9.95 7.96 -8.19
C TRP A 199 -11.00 9.07 -8.04
N ASN A 200 -10.63 10.33 -8.28
CA ASN A 200 -11.57 11.43 -8.34
C ASN A 200 -12.59 11.27 -9.49
N ALA A 201 -12.19 10.70 -10.62
CA ALA A 201 -13.11 10.39 -11.71
C ALA A 201 -14.15 9.36 -11.25
N ILE A 202 -13.73 8.31 -10.54
CA ILE A 202 -14.61 7.27 -9.96
C ILE A 202 -15.57 7.88 -8.94
N ASP A 203 -15.08 8.70 -8.01
CA ASP A 203 -15.92 9.38 -7.01
C ASP A 203 -16.97 10.29 -7.67
N ASN A 204 -16.60 11.02 -8.73
CA ASN A 204 -17.55 11.82 -9.49
C ASN A 204 -18.59 10.96 -10.23
N ILE A 205 -18.25 9.75 -10.68
CA ILE A 205 -19.21 8.80 -11.25
C ILE A 205 -20.23 8.38 -10.19
N ASP A 206 -19.77 8.00 -9.00
CA ASP A 206 -20.61 7.54 -7.89
C ASP A 206 -21.53 8.65 -7.37
N GLN A 207 -21.06 9.90 -7.40
CA GLN A 207 -21.86 11.08 -7.04
C GLN A 207 -22.77 11.57 -8.17
N GLY A 208 -22.76 10.94 -9.36
CA GLY A 208 -23.60 11.32 -10.48
C GLY A 208 -23.25 12.67 -11.11
N LYS A 209 -21.95 13.02 -11.15
CA LYS A 209 -21.41 14.29 -11.66
C LYS A 209 -20.61 14.09 -12.95
N PRO A 210 -21.25 13.73 -14.09
CA PRO A 210 -20.55 13.36 -15.32
C PRO A 210 -19.64 14.46 -15.88
N ASP A 211 -20.02 15.75 -15.75
CA ASP A 211 -19.20 16.87 -16.22
C ASP A 211 -17.85 16.96 -15.47
N ALA A 212 -17.83 16.57 -14.20
CA ALA A 212 -16.62 16.56 -13.38
C ALA A 212 -15.70 15.38 -13.71
N VAL A 213 -16.26 14.25 -14.18
CA VAL A 213 -15.49 13.07 -14.61
C VAL A 213 -14.56 13.44 -15.77
N LYS A 214 -15.08 14.17 -16.76
CA LYS A 214 -14.28 14.62 -17.91
C LYS A 214 -13.09 15.48 -17.48
N ILE A 215 -13.30 16.39 -16.54
CA ILE A 215 -12.24 17.27 -15.99
C ILE A 215 -11.18 16.44 -15.24
N ALA A 216 -11.61 15.43 -14.48
CA ALA A 216 -10.70 14.53 -13.79
C ALA A 216 -9.83 13.72 -14.78
N ILE A 217 -10.40 13.25 -15.89
CA ILE A 217 -9.64 12.60 -16.97
C ILE A 217 -8.58 13.56 -17.54
N ASP A 218 -8.95 14.81 -17.86
CA ASP A 218 -8.00 15.81 -18.38
C ASP A 218 -6.82 16.04 -17.43
N GLU A 219 -7.09 16.20 -16.13
CA GLU A 219 -6.03 16.40 -15.14
C GLU A 219 -5.17 15.14 -14.93
N MET A 220 -5.76 13.94 -15.00
CA MET A 220 -5.00 12.68 -14.98
C MET A 220 -4.02 12.62 -16.16
N LEU A 221 -4.49 12.80 -17.39
CA LEU A 221 -3.67 12.72 -18.61
C LEU A 221 -2.55 13.76 -18.61
N LYS A 222 -2.85 14.99 -18.19
CA LYS A 222 -1.86 16.06 -18.02
C LYS A 222 -0.75 15.72 -17.03
N HIS A 223 -1.07 14.99 -15.95
CA HIS A 223 -0.06 14.54 -15.00
C HIS A 223 0.74 13.36 -15.52
N LEU A 224 0.11 12.43 -16.25
CA LEU A 224 0.82 11.36 -16.95
C LEU A 224 1.82 11.92 -17.99
N ASP A 225 1.41 12.88 -18.80
CA ASP A 225 2.26 13.57 -19.79
C ASP A 225 3.53 14.14 -19.14
N ARG A 226 3.37 14.94 -18.07
CA ARG A 226 4.49 15.51 -17.31
C ARG A 226 5.39 14.44 -16.69
N MET A 227 4.82 13.34 -16.24
CA MET A 227 5.58 12.23 -15.69
C MET A 227 6.43 11.58 -16.78
N PHE A 228 5.83 11.22 -17.91
CA PHE A 228 6.52 10.54 -19.01
C PHE A 228 7.54 11.43 -19.73
N ASP A 229 7.35 12.75 -19.73
CA ASP A 229 8.35 13.74 -20.17
C ASP A 229 9.64 13.65 -19.34
N ILE A 230 9.52 13.39 -18.04
CA ILE A 230 10.68 13.23 -17.14
C ILE A 230 11.24 11.81 -17.25
N ASN A 231 10.36 10.80 -17.21
CA ASN A 231 10.74 9.39 -17.26
C ASN A 231 9.65 8.53 -17.92
N ALA A 232 9.75 8.36 -19.24
CA ALA A 232 8.86 7.50 -20.03
C ALA A 232 8.79 6.03 -19.56
N ARG A 233 9.74 5.56 -18.73
CA ARG A 233 9.83 4.18 -18.23
C ARG A 233 9.65 4.07 -16.72
N GLU A 234 8.99 5.06 -16.10
CA GLU A 234 8.72 5.03 -14.68
C GLU A 234 7.84 3.83 -14.33
N ARG A 235 8.34 2.99 -13.42
CA ARG A 235 7.80 1.67 -13.17
C ARG A 235 6.42 1.73 -12.51
N ASN A 236 6.23 2.56 -11.50
CA ASN A 236 5.00 2.57 -10.69
C ASN A 236 3.79 3.03 -11.50
N THR A 237 3.98 4.00 -12.39
CA THR A 237 2.95 4.50 -13.31
C THR A 237 2.55 3.44 -14.31
N HIS A 238 3.49 2.75 -14.95
CA HIS A 238 3.16 1.64 -15.86
C HIS A 238 2.42 0.51 -15.14
N ILE A 239 2.83 0.18 -13.91
CA ILE A 239 2.12 -0.83 -13.10
C ILE A 239 0.68 -0.41 -12.81
N PHE A 240 0.47 0.86 -12.46
CA PHE A 240 -0.86 1.40 -12.20
C PHE A 240 -1.72 1.35 -13.47
N LEU A 241 -1.19 1.79 -14.62
CA LEU A 241 -1.90 1.76 -15.89
C LEU A 241 -2.23 0.32 -16.32
N ASP A 242 -1.31 -0.62 -16.19
CA ASP A 242 -1.56 -2.04 -16.50
C ASP A 242 -2.73 -2.62 -15.68
N VAL A 243 -2.80 -2.28 -14.40
CA VAL A 243 -3.85 -2.76 -13.49
C VAL A 243 -5.20 -2.14 -13.84
N HIS A 244 -5.22 -0.85 -14.16
CA HIS A 244 -6.46 -0.06 -14.35
C HIS A 244 -6.82 0.20 -15.82
N ALA A 245 -6.08 -0.33 -16.80
CA ALA A 245 -6.27 -0.02 -18.23
C ALA A 245 -7.70 -0.26 -18.73
N ARG A 246 -8.37 -1.32 -18.24
CA ARG A 246 -9.75 -1.61 -18.61
C ARG A 246 -10.72 -0.56 -18.06
N ASP A 247 -10.57 -0.21 -16.79
CA ASP A 247 -11.43 0.75 -16.11
C ASP A 247 -11.24 2.14 -16.71
N ILE A 248 -9.99 2.54 -16.97
CA ILE A 248 -9.65 3.78 -17.67
C ILE A 248 -10.32 3.81 -19.05
N ALA A 249 -10.23 2.74 -19.84
CA ALA A 249 -10.86 2.67 -21.15
C ALA A 249 -12.39 2.83 -21.07
N GLU A 250 -13.03 2.17 -20.12
CA GLU A 250 -14.48 2.23 -19.93
C GLU A 250 -14.96 3.59 -19.42
N ILE A 251 -14.21 4.22 -18.53
CA ILE A 251 -14.46 5.58 -18.03
C ILE A 251 -14.36 6.58 -19.18
N ILE A 252 -13.28 6.54 -19.97
CA ILE A 252 -13.11 7.43 -21.13
C ILE A 252 -14.20 7.19 -22.17
N ARG A 253 -14.57 5.94 -22.47
CA ARG A 253 -15.67 5.66 -23.42
C ARG A 253 -16.97 6.32 -22.99
N LYS A 254 -17.31 6.22 -21.70
CA LYS A 254 -18.63 6.63 -21.18
C LYS A 254 -18.72 8.12 -20.86
N TYR A 255 -17.62 8.74 -20.41
CA TYR A 255 -17.62 10.10 -19.88
C TYR A 255 -16.58 11.04 -20.54
N GLY A 256 -15.62 10.48 -21.26
CA GLY A 256 -14.54 11.24 -21.89
C GLY A 256 -14.81 11.62 -23.34
N THR A 257 -13.75 11.95 -24.07
CA THR A 257 -13.79 12.31 -25.50
C THR A 257 -12.85 11.44 -26.35
N PRO A 258 -13.03 11.39 -27.67
CA PRO A 258 -12.09 10.71 -28.57
C PRO A 258 -10.65 11.22 -28.42
N GLU A 259 -10.45 12.52 -28.19
CA GLU A 259 -9.12 13.11 -28.01
C GLU A 259 -8.43 12.59 -26.75
N GLN A 260 -9.17 12.46 -25.64
CA GLN A 260 -8.65 11.88 -24.40
C GLN A 260 -8.29 10.40 -24.58
N LEU A 261 -9.07 9.66 -25.39
CA LEU A 261 -8.76 8.29 -25.74
C LEU A 261 -7.47 8.17 -26.57
N ASP A 262 -7.30 9.06 -27.56
CA ASP A 262 -6.09 9.09 -28.37
C ASP A 262 -4.86 9.46 -27.53
N GLU A 263 -5.02 10.37 -26.55
CA GLU A 263 -3.96 10.77 -25.63
C GLU A 263 -3.50 9.62 -24.71
N ILE A 264 -4.42 8.88 -24.06
CA ILE A 264 -4.01 7.74 -23.23
C ILE A 264 -3.36 6.63 -24.05
N ILE A 265 -3.79 6.41 -25.30
CA ILE A 265 -3.16 5.45 -26.21
C ILE A 265 -1.71 5.86 -26.53
N LEU A 266 -1.46 7.16 -26.68
CA LEU A 266 -0.12 7.68 -26.92
C LEU A 266 0.78 7.55 -25.69
N GLN A 267 0.22 7.82 -24.49
CA GLN A 267 0.94 7.77 -23.22
C GLN A 267 1.21 6.35 -22.74
N ASP A 268 0.32 5.40 -23.06
CA ASP A 268 0.40 3.99 -22.66
C ASP A 268 0.20 3.04 -23.85
N PRO A 269 1.22 2.93 -24.72
CA PRO A 269 1.15 2.07 -25.90
C PRO A 269 1.11 0.57 -25.56
N ASP A 270 1.57 0.16 -24.38
CA ASP A 270 1.56 -1.25 -23.97
C ASP A 270 0.13 -1.78 -23.78
N ASN A 271 -0.81 -0.90 -23.41
CA ASN A 271 -2.23 -1.22 -23.27
C ASN A 271 -3.12 -0.72 -24.44
N GLU A 272 -2.53 -0.27 -25.56
CA GLU A 272 -3.25 0.25 -26.75
C GLU A 272 -4.41 -0.65 -27.18
N ALA A 273 -4.20 -1.97 -27.21
CA ALA A 273 -5.22 -2.93 -27.63
C ALA A 273 -6.45 -2.94 -26.72
N ILE A 274 -6.27 -2.68 -25.41
CA ILE A 274 -7.36 -2.57 -24.44
C ILE A 274 -8.13 -1.27 -24.69
N TYR A 275 -7.42 -0.15 -24.79
CA TYR A 275 -8.03 1.17 -25.03
C TYR A 275 -8.82 1.21 -26.34
N LYS A 276 -8.26 0.70 -27.44
CA LYS A 276 -8.97 0.67 -28.72
C LYS A 276 -10.22 -0.21 -28.69
N LYS A 277 -10.18 -1.33 -27.97
CA LYS A 277 -11.28 -2.29 -27.90
C LYS A 277 -12.42 -1.81 -27.00
N LEU A 278 -12.10 -1.20 -25.85
CA LEU A 278 -13.09 -0.85 -24.82
C LEU A 278 -13.42 0.65 -24.78
N GLY A 279 -12.56 1.49 -25.37
CA GLY A 279 -12.65 2.95 -25.36
C GLY A 279 -13.51 3.55 -26.47
N THR A 280 -13.74 2.84 -27.57
CA THR A 280 -14.53 3.36 -28.70
C THR A 280 -16.03 3.28 -28.42
N GLN A 281 -16.75 4.38 -28.66
CA GLN A 281 -18.22 4.38 -28.62
C GLN A 281 -18.78 3.63 -29.84
N HIS A 282 -19.72 2.71 -29.61
CA HIS A 282 -20.55 2.11 -30.66
C HIS A 282 -21.84 2.90 -30.83
#